data_AF-A0A820VPB9-F1
#
_entry.id   AF-A0A820VPB9-F1
#
_cell.length_a   1.000
_cell.length_b   1.000
_cell.length_c   1.000
_cell.angle_alpha   90.00
_cell.angle_beta   90.00
_cell.angle_gamma   90.00
#
_symmetry.space_group_name_H-M   'P 1'
#
loop_
_entity.id
_entity.type
_entity.pdbx_description
1 polymer ?
#
loop_
_entity_poly.entity_id
_entity_poly.type
_entity_poly.pdbx_seq_one_letter_code
_entity_poly.pdbx_strand_id
1 'polypeptide(L)'
;AIPIQHTLIRDVSAIRVYLPDDLRTKEARQSVLKSVQEIKRRHPLGLPLLDPIKDMDIKSKEMAACVKQYSTLQTRINEHPLTKTPELTYLYEQYERKANFERQVVEAKNDLKKAQSLLQIGDLKKFKRVLRRLGYCSSADVIDLKGRVACEIDTGDELVATELLFNGVFNDLTVSQACALLSCFVFQEKANEMPKLPQELSGPLRLMQ
;
A
#
# COMPACT_ATOMS: atom_id res chain seq x y z
N ALA A 1 -34.05 16.68 -15.40
CA ALA A 1 -32.64 17.04 -15.16
C ALA A 1 -31.86 15.76 -14.86
N ILE A 2 -30.59 15.70 -15.24
CA ILE A 2 -29.71 14.57 -14.88
C ILE A 2 -29.02 14.99 -13.58
N PRO A 3 -29.23 14.30 -12.45
CA PRO A 3 -28.46 14.56 -11.23
C PRO A 3 -27.00 14.16 -11.47
N ILE A 4 -26.06 15.06 -11.16
CA ILE A 4 -24.63 14.80 -11.26
C ILE A 4 -23.95 15.07 -9.92
N GLN A 5 -22.93 14.27 -9.60
CA GLN A 5 -22.08 14.53 -8.43
C GLN A 5 -21.11 15.67 -8.74
N HIS A 6 -20.80 16.48 -7.72
CA HIS A 6 -19.90 17.64 -7.87
C HIS A 6 -18.48 17.24 -8.32
N THR A 7 -18.02 16.02 -8.01
CA THR A 7 -16.72 15.47 -8.43
C THR A 7 -16.58 15.29 -9.93
N LEU A 8 -17.69 15.26 -10.67
CA LEU A 8 -17.70 15.18 -12.13
C LEU A 8 -17.62 16.56 -12.80
N ILE A 9 -17.67 17.64 -12.03
CA ILE A 9 -17.54 19.00 -12.54
C ILE A 9 -16.04 19.31 -12.67
N ARG A 10 -15.57 19.41 -13.92
CA ARG A 10 -14.17 19.74 -14.22
C ARG A 10 -13.90 21.25 -14.18
N ASP A 11 -14.74 22.03 -14.84
CA ASP A 11 -14.59 23.49 -14.93
C ASP A 11 -15.95 24.18 -14.79
N VAL A 12 -15.90 25.46 -14.39
CA VAL A 12 -17.08 26.33 -14.31
C VAL A 12 -16.84 27.57 -15.17
N SER A 13 -17.76 27.84 -16.08
CA SER A 13 -17.72 29.02 -16.96
C SER A 13 -18.30 30.26 -16.26
N ALA A 14 -17.80 31.43 -16.63
CA ALA A 14 -18.36 32.71 -16.19
C ALA A 14 -19.70 33.06 -16.85
N ILE A 15 -20.05 32.38 -17.96
CA ILE A 15 -21.28 32.65 -18.72
C ILE A 15 -22.48 31.95 -18.07
N ARG A 16 -23.56 32.72 -17.87
CA ARG A 16 -24.84 32.22 -17.38
C ARG A 16 -25.86 32.19 -18.51
N VAL A 17 -26.64 31.11 -18.58
CA VAL A 17 -27.76 30.97 -19.53
C VAL A 17 -29.05 31.22 -18.80
N TYR A 18 -29.97 31.98 -19.42
CA TYR A 18 -31.32 32.13 -18.89
C TYR A 18 -32.04 30.78 -18.89
N LEU A 19 -32.58 30.39 -17.74
CA LEU A 19 -33.28 29.13 -17.56
C LEU A 19 -34.77 29.42 -17.36
N PRO A 20 -35.66 28.80 -18.14
CA PRO A 20 -37.10 28.85 -17.89
C PRO A 20 -37.45 28.25 -16.51
N ASP A 21 -38.51 28.75 -15.88
CA ASP A 21 -38.96 28.28 -14.56
C ASP A 21 -39.40 26.81 -14.56
N ASP A 22 -39.92 26.30 -15.69
CA ASP A 22 -40.28 24.89 -15.86
C ASP A 22 -39.52 24.22 -17.00
N LEU A 23 -38.73 23.19 -16.66
CA LEU A 23 -37.97 22.36 -17.59
C LEU A 23 -38.57 20.98 -17.81
N ARG A 24 -39.82 20.72 -17.40
CA ARG A 24 -40.47 19.42 -17.61
C ARG A 24 -40.87 19.21 -19.07
N THR A 25 -41.26 20.26 -19.77
CA THR A 25 -41.66 20.20 -21.20
C THR A 25 -40.47 20.02 -22.12
N LYS A 26 -40.69 19.40 -23.28
CA LYS A 26 -39.64 19.13 -24.27
C LYS A 26 -39.18 20.43 -24.94
N GLU A 27 -40.10 21.35 -25.14
CA GLU A 27 -39.93 22.64 -25.80
C GLU A 27 -39.01 23.55 -24.98
N ALA A 28 -39.21 23.62 -23.65
CA ALA A 28 -38.35 24.38 -22.75
C ALA A 28 -36.90 23.85 -22.74
N ARG A 29 -36.73 22.51 -22.68
CA ARG A 29 -35.40 21.88 -22.78
C ARG A 29 -34.73 22.15 -24.12
N GLN A 30 -35.48 22.08 -25.22
CA GLN A 30 -34.96 22.35 -26.56
C GLN A 30 -34.55 23.82 -26.73
N SER A 31 -35.28 24.74 -26.11
CA SER A 31 -34.93 26.17 -26.08
C SER A 31 -33.59 26.40 -25.38
N VAL A 32 -33.39 25.82 -24.19
CA VAL A 32 -32.11 25.90 -23.46
C VAL A 32 -30.97 25.28 -24.26
N LEU A 33 -31.20 24.13 -24.92
CA LEU A 33 -30.19 23.49 -25.77
C LEU A 33 -29.77 24.39 -26.93
N LYS A 34 -30.71 25.07 -27.61
CA LYS A 34 -30.40 26.02 -28.68
C LYS A 34 -29.54 27.19 -28.17
N SER A 35 -29.86 27.72 -26.99
CA SER A 35 -29.07 28.78 -26.35
C SER A 35 -27.64 28.33 -26.04
N VAL A 36 -27.47 27.11 -25.51
CA VAL A 36 -26.13 26.53 -25.25
C VAL A 36 -25.35 26.29 -26.55
N GLN A 37 -26.01 25.80 -27.60
CA GLN A 37 -25.40 25.61 -28.91
C GLN A 37 -24.94 26.94 -29.53
N GLU A 38 -25.75 27.99 -29.41
CA GLU A 38 -25.39 29.33 -29.91
C GLU A 38 -24.19 29.90 -29.16
N ILE A 39 -24.12 29.72 -27.84
CA ILE A 39 -22.95 30.12 -27.04
C ILE A 39 -21.71 29.36 -27.49
N LYS A 40 -21.80 28.04 -27.69
CA LYS A 40 -20.68 27.23 -28.19
C LYS A 40 -20.23 27.69 -29.59
N ARG A 41 -21.16 28.07 -30.46
CA ARG A 41 -20.86 28.59 -31.80
C ARG A 41 -20.13 29.94 -31.76
N ARG A 42 -20.51 30.83 -30.82
CA ARG A 42 -19.87 32.14 -30.63
C ARG A 42 -18.49 32.05 -29.98
N HIS A 43 -18.19 30.94 -29.30
CA HIS A 43 -16.92 30.71 -28.60
C HIS A 43 -16.19 29.48 -29.15
N PRO A 44 -15.70 29.52 -30.41
CA PRO A 44 -15.04 28.37 -31.04
C PRO A 44 -13.73 27.95 -30.36
N LEU A 45 -13.06 28.89 -29.68
CA LEU A 45 -11.81 28.67 -28.94
C LEU A 45 -12.03 28.16 -27.51
N GLY A 46 -13.28 28.07 -27.04
CA GLY A 46 -13.62 27.68 -25.67
C GLY A 46 -14.32 28.76 -24.86
N LEU A 47 -15.00 28.34 -23.79
CA LEU A 47 -15.74 29.23 -22.90
C LEU A 47 -14.79 29.90 -21.88
N PRO A 48 -15.03 31.16 -21.49
CA PRO A 48 -14.26 31.80 -20.43
C PRO A 48 -14.54 31.10 -19.09
N LEU A 49 -13.48 30.58 -18.48
CA LEU A 49 -13.54 29.90 -17.18
C LEU A 49 -13.47 30.91 -16.04
N LEU A 50 -14.06 30.56 -14.90
CA LEU A 50 -13.93 31.34 -13.66
C LEU A 50 -12.53 31.18 -13.07
N ASP A 51 -11.94 32.29 -12.65
CA ASP A 51 -10.69 32.32 -11.90
C ASP A 51 -10.97 31.91 -10.43
N PRO A 52 -10.33 30.83 -9.92
CA PRO A 52 -10.53 30.37 -8.54
C PRO A 52 -10.20 31.43 -7.48
N ILE A 53 -9.28 32.35 -7.76
CA ILE A 53 -8.84 33.39 -6.82
C ILE A 53 -9.66 34.66 -7.01
N LYS A 54 -9.79 35.16 -8.24
CA LYS A 54 -10.43 36.46 -8.51
C LYS A 54 -11.95 36.37 -8.52
N ASP A 55 -12.51 35.35 -9.17
CA ASP A 55 -13.95 35.26 -9.40
C ASP A 55 -14.65 34.41 -8.31
N MET A 56 -13.97 33.39 -7.79
CA MET A 56 -14.50 32.50 -6.73
C MET A 56 -14.07 32.91 -5.30
N ASP A 57 -13.22 33.93 -5.16
CA ASP A 57 -12.70 34.46 -3.88
C ASP A 57 -12.07 33.38 -2.96
N ILE A 58 -11.36 32.39 -3.53
CA ILE A 58 -10.69 31.35 -2.74
C ILE A 58 -9.37 31.88 -2.18
N LYS A 59 -9.30 32.03 -0.85
CA LYS A 59 -8.15 32.64 -0.13
C LYS A 59 -7.07 31.66 0.33
N SER A 60 -7.13 30.40 -0.09
CA SER A 60 -6.14 29.38 0.28
C SER A 60 -4.77 29.69 -0.35
N LYS A 61 -3.72 29.61 0.47
CA LYS A 61 -2.33 29.80 0.02
C LYS A 61 -1.90 28.68 -0.93
N GLU A 62 -2.36 27.46 -0.67
CA GLU A 62 -2.12 26.27 -1.47
C GLU A 62 -2.75 26.41 -2.85
N MET A 63 -4.01 26.87 -2.92
CA MET A 63 -4.70 27.12 -4.20
C MET A 63 -3.97 28.20 -5.02
N ALA A 64 -3.58 29.31 -4.39
CA ALA A 64 -2.83 30.36 -5.08
C ALA A 64 -1.48 29.86 -5.62
N ALA A 65 -0.78 29.00 -4.87
CA ALA A 65 0.46 28.37 -5.33
C ALA A 65 0.22 27.45 -6.53
N CYS A 66 -0.82 26.60 -6.50
CA CYS A 66 -1.19 25.71 -7.60
C CYS A 66 -1.56 26.49 -8.87
N VAL A 67 -2.38 27.54 -8.76
CA VAL A 67 -2.76 28.39 -9.91
C VAL A 67 -1.53 29.07 -10.52
N LYS A 68 -0.61 29.57 -9.68
CA LYS A 68 0.65 30.16 -10.14
C LYS A 68 1.52 29.13 -10.85
N GLN A 69 1.68 27.92 -10.29
CA GLN A 69 2.44 26.84 -10.93
C GLN A 69 1.83 26.43 -12.27
N TYR A 70 0.51 26.28 -12.32
CA TYR A 70 -0.23 25.97 -13.55
C TYR A 70 0.05 27.02 -14.64
N SER A 71 -0.08 28.32 -14.32
CA SER A 71 0.21 29.39 -15.28
C SER A 71 1.67 29.37 -15.76
N THR A 72 2.62 29.10 -14.86
CA THR A 72 4.05 29.02 -15.19
C THR A 72 4.32 27.85 -16.15
N LEU A 73 3.74 26.68 -15.88
CA LEU A 73 3.87 25.50 -16.72
C LEU A 73 3.20 25.71 -18.09
N GLN A 74 2.02 26.32 -18.11
CA GLN A 74 1.31 26.62 -19.36
C GLN A 74 2.12 27.57 -20.25
N THR A 75 2.71 28.62 -19.67
CA THR A 75 3.61 29.53 -20.40
C THR A 75 4.81 28.77 -20.97
N ARG A 76 5.47 27.94 -20.15
CA ARG A 76 6.62 27.14 -20.61
C ARG A 76 6.26 26.18 -21.73
N ILE A 77 5.09 25.54 -21.66
CA ILE A 77 4.58 24.66 -22.73
C ILE A 77 4.37 25.47 -24.01
N ASN A 78 3.72 26.63 -23.93
CA ASN A 78 3.43 27.46 -25.09
C ASN A 78 4.70 28.07 -25.72
N GLU A 79 5.72 28.38 -24.91
CA GLU A 79 7.01 28.91 -25.35
C GLU A 79 7.93 27.82 -25.92
N HIS A 80 7.69 26.55 -25.57
CA HIS A 80 8.57 25.46 -25.96
C HIS A 80 8.61 25.29 -27.50
N PRO A 81 9.80 25.23 -28.13
CA PRO A 81 9.93 25.14 -29.59
C PRO A 81 9.18 23.97 -30.22
N LEU A 82 9.19 22.80 -29.55
CA LEU A 82 8.49 21.60 -30.04
C LEU A 82 6.96 21.76 -30.12
N THR A 83 6.36 22.66 -29.33
CA THR A 83 4.90 22.89 -29.35
C THR A 83 4.43 23.45 -30.68
N LYS A 84 5.34 24.08 -31.45
CA LYS A 84 5.06 24.68 -32.76
C LYS A 84 5.40 23.75 -33.93
N THR A 85 6.02 22.61 -33.67
CA THR A 85 6.49 21.68 -34.71
C THR A 85 5.39 20.65 -35.02
N PRO A 86 5.06 20.40 -36.30
CA PRO A 86 4.04 19.40 -36.68
C PRO A 86 4.45 17.96 -36.34
N GLU A 87 5.74 17.70 -36.13
CA GLU A 87 6.32 16.41 -35.78
C GLU A 87 6.22 16.07 -34.29
N LEU A 88 5.71 16.98 -33.46
CA LEU A 88 5.61 16.81 -32.00
C LEU A 88 4.97 15.48 -31.62
N THR A 89 3.84 15.16 -32.24
CA THR A 89 3.11 13.91 -31.95
C THR A 89 3.98 12.69 -32.18
N TYR A 90 4.66 12.63 -33.34
CA TYR A 90 5.54 11.51 -33.66
C TYR A 90 6.75 11.42 -32.72
N LEU A 91 7.43 12.54 -32.46
CA LEU A 91 8.59 12.57 -31.56
C LEU A 91 8.21 12.21 -30.12
N TYR A 92 7.05 12.67 -29.66
CA TYR A 92 6.52 12.37 -28.33
C TYR A 92 6.20 10.87 -28.19
N GLU A 93 5.58 10.25 -29.20
CA GLU A 93 5.34 8.81 -29.22
C GLU A 93 6.65 8.00 -29.17
N GLN A 94 7.68 8.41 -29.92
CA GLN A 94 8.99 7.74 -29.87
C GLN A 94 9.65 7.89 -28.49
N TYR A 95 9.56 9.08 -27.90
CA TYR A 95 10.08 9.33 -26.56
C TYR A 95 9.34 8.50 -25.50
N GLU A 96 8.01 8.42 -25.59
CA GLU A 96 7.20 7.61 -24.68
C GLU A 96 7.55 6.13 -24.77
N ARG A 97 7.73 5.61 -25.99
CA ARG A 97 8.20 4.22 -26.22
C ARG A 97 9.56 3.99 -25.56
N LYS A 98 10.52 4.89 -25.78
CA LYS A 98 11.84 4.81 -25.15
C LYS A 98 11.72 4.81 -23.62
N ALA A 99 10.97 5.74 -23.03
CA ALA A 99 10.78 5.84 -21.60
C ALA A 99 10.08 4.60 -21.00
N ASN A 100 9.18 3.97 -21.76
CA ASN A 100 8.57 2.70 -21.36
C ASN A 100 9.60 1.56 -21.35
N PHE A 101 10.42 1.44 -22.39
CA PHE A 101 11.50 0.44 -22.41
C PHE A 101 12.52 0.67 -21.29
N GLU A 102 12.90 1.91 -20.99
CA GLU A 102 13.78 2.21 -19.86
C GLU A 102 13.18 1.76 -18.53
N ARG A 103 11.88 1.98 -18.31
CA ARG A 103 11.17 1.46 -17.12
C ARG A 103 11.19 -0.07 -17.06
N GLN A 104 10.88 -0.74 -18.17
CA GLN A 104 10.88 -2.20 -18.25
C GLN A 104 12.28 -2.78 -17.99
N VAL A 105 13.34 -2.13 -18.48
CA VAL A 105 14.72 -2.56 -18.21
C VAL A 105 15.05 -2.44 -16.72
N VAL A 106 14.64 -1.36 -16.05
CA VAL A 106 14.84 -1.20 -14.61
C VAL A 106 14.07 -2.27 -13.83
N GLU A 107 12.82 -2.53 -14.21
CA GLU A 107 12.00 -3.58 -13.60
C GLU A 107 12.61 -4.97 -13.77
N ALA A 108 12.98 -5.34 -15.00
CA ALA A 108 13.62 -6.62 -15.30
C ALA A 108 14.95 -6.79 -14.55
N LYS A 109 15.76 -5.72 -14.42
CA LYS A 109 16.98 -5.74 -13.60
C LYS A 109 16.69 -5.98 -12.12
N ASN A 110 15.64 -5.35 -11.59
CA ASN A 110 15.24 -5.55 -10.21
C ASN A 110 14.74 -6.98 -9.99
N ASP A 111 13.98 -7.54 -10.92
CA ASP A 111 13.49 -8.91 -10.81
C ASP A 111 14.62 -9.94 -10.94
N LEU A 112 15.57 -9.71 -11.85
CA LEU A 112 16.79 -10.51 -11.91
C LEU A 112 17.55 -10.46 -10.58
N LYS A 113 17.69 -9.27 -9.98
CA LYS A 113 18.36 -9.11 -8.68
C LYS A 113 17.60 -9.83 -7.56
N LYS A 114 16.27 -9.82 -7.56
CA LYS A 114 15.45 -10.57 -6.60
C LYS A 114 15.63 -12.08 -6.79
N ALA A 115 15.63 -12.56 -8.03
CA ALA A 115 15.81 -13.97 -8.35
C ALA A 115 17.24 -14.47 -8.01
N GLN A 116 18.25 -13.62 -8.22
CA GLN A 116 19.65 -13.92 -7.88
C GLN A 116 19.96 -13.75 -6.38
N SER A 117 19.24 -12.88 -5.69
CA SER A 117 19.32 -12.78 -4.24
C SER A 117 18.85 -14.11 -3.67
N LEU A 118 19.77 -14.89 -3.11
CA LEU A 118 19.44 -16.06 -2.30
C LEU A 118 18.53 -15.58 -1.17
N LEU A 119 17.22 -15.70 -1.39
CA LEU A 119 16.15 -14.97 -0.70
C LEU A 119 16.22 -15.16 0.83
N GLN A 120 16.88 -16.23 1.27
CA GLN A 120 16.93 -16.69 2.65
C GLN A 120 18.29 -16.43 3.35
N ILE A 121 19.32 -15.87 2.70
CA ILE A 121 20.60 -15.60 3.39
C ILE A 121 20.42 -14.57 4.50
N GLY A 122 19.58 -13.55 4.28
CA GLY A 122 19.29 -12.53 5.28
C GLY A 122 18.68 -13.12 6.54
N ASP A 123 17.69 -14.00 6.36
CA ASP A 123 16.99 -14.62 7.48
C ASP A 123 17.82 -15.72 8.13
N LEU A 124 18.58 -16.50 7.36
CA LEU A 124 19.53 -17.48 7.89
C LEU A 124 20.57 -16.82 8.81
N LYS A 125 21.07 -15.62 8.47
CA LYS A 125 21.98 -14.86 9.33
C LYS A 125 21.29 -14.45 10.65
N LYS A 126 20.02 -14.06 10.61
CA LYS A 126 19.25 -13.71 11.82
C LYS A 126 19.01 -14.94 12.69
N PHE A 127 18.62 -16.07 12.10
CA PHE A 127 18.41 -17.33 12.82
C PHE A 127 19.71 -17.83 13.45
N LYS A 128 20.82 -17.86 12.71
CA LYS A 128 22.14 -18.21 13.27
C LYS A 128 22.51 -17.33 14.46
N ARG A 129 22.21 -16.03 14.41
CA ARG A 129 22.47 -15.12 15.54
C ARG A 129 21.69 -15.53 16.80
N VAL A 130 20.43 -15.92 16.66
CA VAL A 130 19.60 -16.39 17.79
C VAL A 130 20.13 -17.71 18.33
N LEU A 131 20.37 -18.70 17.46
CA LEU A 131 20.89 -20.02 17.85
C LEU A 131 22.23 -19.92 18.59
N ARG A 132 23.15 -19.06 18.11
CA ARG A 132 24.42 -18.80 18.81
C ARG A 132 24.24 -18.12 20.16
N ARG A 133 23.30 -17.18 20.27
CA ARG A 133 23.02 -16.48 21.53
C ARG A 133 22.41 -17.41 22.58
N LEU A 134 21.59 -18.36 22.15
CA LEU A 134 20.94 -19.34 23.03
C LEU A 134 21.79 -20.59 23.29
N GLY A 135 22.98 -20.70 22.67
CA GLY A 135 23.91 -21.82 22.89
C GLY A 135 23.53 -23.11 22.16
N TYR A 136 22.78 -23.04 21.07
CA TYR A 136 22.46 -24.19 20.21
C TYR A 136 23.60 -24.50 19.24
N CYS A 137 24.41 -23.50 18.91
CA CYS A 137 25.65 -23.66 18.15
C CYS A 137 26.71 -22.63 18.55
N SER A 138 27.96 -22.97 18.30
CA SER A 138 29.12 -22.11 18.56
C SER A 138 29.24 -20.95 17.56
N SER A 139 30.15 -20.01 17.84
CA SER A 139 30.47 -18.90 16.93
C SER A 139 30.99 -19.36 15.55
N ALA A 140 31.52 -20.59 15.46
CA ALA A 140 31.96 -21.24 14.23
C ALA A 140 30.85 -22.05 13.53
N ASP A 141 29.59 -21.90 13.92
CA ASP A 141 28.43 -22.66 13.40
C ASP A 141 28.50 -24.18 13.64
N VAL A 142 29.27 -24.62 14.64
CA VAL A 142 29.30 -26.03 15.07
C VAL A 142 28.18 -26.26 16.09
N ILE A 143 27.35 -27.28 15.87
CA ILE A 143 26.21 -27.63 16.74
C ILE A 143 26.67 -28.09 18.13
N ASP A 144 26.05 -27.53 19.16
CA ASP A 144 26.29 -27.89 20.56
C ASP A 144 25.24 -28.90 21.07
N LEU A 145 25.38 -29.37 22.30
CA LEU A 145 24.47 -30.37 22.89
C LEU A 145 23.00 -29.91 22.85
N LYS A 146 22.74 -28.64 23.18
CA LYS A 146 21.39 -28.06 23.14
C LYS A 146 20.81 -28.09 21.73
N GLY A 147 21.63 -27.79 20.73
CA GLY A 147 21.25 -27.92 19.33
C GLY A 147 20.91 -29.34 18.93
N ARG A 148 21.69 -30.33 19.38
CA ARG A 148 21.42 -31.76 19.11
C ARG A 148 20.09 -32.20 19.71
N VAL A 149 19.80 -31.79 20.95
CA VAL A 149 18.52 -32.11 21.61
C VAL A 149 17.35 -31.47 20.84
N ALA A 150 17.50 -30.22 20.40
CA ALA A 150 16.48 -29.55 19.61
C ALA A 150 16.20 -30.26 18.27
N CYS A 151 17.24 -30.83 17.65
CA CYS A 151 17.08 -31.61 16.42
C CYS A 151 16.29 -32.92 16.60
N GLU A 152 16.06 -33.38 17.82
CA GLU A 152 15.25 -34.58 18.11
C GLU A 152 13.79 -34.22 18.45
N ILE A 153 13.42 -32.94 18.44
CA ILE A 153 12.06 -32.46 18.70
C ILE A 153 11.41 -32.08 17.37
N ASP A 154 10.66 -33.02 16.80
CA ASP A 154 9.95 -32.81 15.53
C ASP A 154 8.52 -32.26 15.70
N THR A 155 8.00 -32.24 16.92
CA THR A 155 6.62 -31.81 17.22
C THR A 155 6.58 -30.61 18.15
N GLY A 156 6.05 -29.49 17.65
CA GLY A 156 5.89 -28.24 18.40
C GLY A 156 7.05 -27.28 18.18
N ASP A 157 7.21 -26.31 19.10
CA ASP A 157 8.32 -25.35 19.09
C ASP A 157 9.56 -25.98 19.75
N GLU A 158 10.53 -26.35 18.91
CA GLU A 158 11.75 -27.06 19.30
C GLU A 158 12.66 -26.24 20.21
N LEU A 159 12.66 -24.90 20.06
CA LEU A 159 13.49 -24.02 20.87
C LEU A 159 12.92 -23.89 22.27
N VAL A 160 11.64 -23.57 22.39
CA VAL A 160 10.99 -23.42 23.70
C VAL A 160 11.01 -24.74 24.47
N ALA A 161 10.68 -25.86 23.82
CA ALA A 161 10.72 -27.17 24.46
C ALA A 161 12.13 -27.53 24.97
N THR A 162 13.17 -27.25 24.18
CA THR A 162 14.57 -27.46 24.58
C THR A 162 14.97 -26.53 25.73
N GLU A 163 14.56 -25.26 25.72
CA GLU A 163 14.80 -24.35 26.85
C GLU A 163 14.18 -24.86 28.16
N LEU A 164 12.92 -25.31 28.12
CA LEU A 164 12.24 -25.86 29.30
C LEU A 164 12.97 -27.09 29.85
N LEU A 165 13.47 -27.96 28.96
CA LEU A 165 14.25 -29.14 29.35
C LEU A 165 15.58 -28.75 30.01
N PHE A 166 16.37 -27.87 29.39
CA PHE A 166 17.67 -27.46 29.92
C PHE A 166 17.57 -26.57 31.17
N ASN A 167 16.47 -25.84 31.35
CA ASN A 167 16.18 -25.11 32.58
C ASN A 167 15.62 -26.00 33.70
N GLY A 168 15.45 -27.31 33.45
CA GLY A 168 15.02 -28.29 34.45
C GLY A 168 13.55 -28.17 34.84
N VAL A 169 12.70 -27.52 34.04
CA VAL A 169 11.29 -27.28 34.38
C VAL A 169 10.53 -28.58 34.60
N PHE A 170 10.88 -29.65 33.86
CA PHE A 170 10.23 -30.95 33.98
C PHE A 170 10.66 -31.78 35.20
N ASN A 171 11.73 -31.41 35.90
CA ASN A 171 12.28 -32.21 37.00
C ASN A 171 11.32 -32.27 38.20
N ASP A 172 10.59 -31.19 38.45
CA ASP A 172 9.70 -31.03 39.61
C ASP A 172 8.22 -31.30 39.26
N LEU A 173 7.93 -31.70 38.03
CA LEU A 173 6.57 -31.97 37.57
C LEU A 173 6.20 -33.45 37.71
N THR A 174 4.96 -33.71 38.11
CA THR A 174 4.36 -35.04 37.99
C THR A 174 4.11 -35.38 36.51
N VAL A 175 3.95 -36.67 36.20
CA VAL A 175 3.68 -37.14 34.83
C VAL A 175 2.45 -36.44 34.23
N SER A 176 1.38 -36.26 35.01
CA SER A 176 0.15 -35.59 34.54
C SER A 176 0.38 -34.10 34.25
N GLN A 177 1.17 -33.41 35.09
CA GLN A 177 1.52 -32.01 34.88
C GLN A 177 2.43 -31.83 33.65
N ALA A 178 3.42 -32.71 33.45
CA ALA A 178 4.27 -32.70 32.27
C ALA A 178 3.46 -32.95 30.99
N CYS A 179 2.56 -33.93 30.98
CA CYS A 179 1.65 -34.18 29.86
C CYS A 179 0.74 -32.97 29.57
N ALA A 180 0.22 -32.31 30.61
CA ALA A 180 -0.59 -31.11 30.44
C ALA A 180 0.21 -29.95 29.81
N LEU A 181 1.45 -29.72 30.27
CA LEU A 181 2.32 -28.68 29.68
C LEU A 181 2.70 -29.02 28.23
N LEU A 182 3.04 -30.28 27.93
CA LEU A 182 3.38 -30.72 26.58
C LEU A 182 2.18 -30.65 25.62
N SER A 183 0.94 -30.75 26.11
CA SER A 183 -0.25 -30.60 25.27
C SER A 183 -0.32 -29.22 24.58
N CYS A 184 0.30 -28.19 25.17
CA CYS A 184 0.40 -26.85 24.58
C CYS A 184 1.27 -26.79 23.31
N PHE A 185 2.17 -27.75 23.10
CA PHE A 185 3.04 -27.81 21.92
C PHE A 185 2.41 -28.57 20.75
N VAL A 186 1.38 -29.39 21.02
CA VAL A 186 0.77 -30.29 20.04
C VAL A 186 -0.49 -29.69 19.42
N PHE A 187 -1.35 -29.07 20.24
CA PHE A 187 -2.62 -28.53 19.76
C PHE A 187 -2.50 -27.08 19.27
N GLN A 188 -2.62 -26.88 17.96
CA GLN A 188 -2.49 -25.55 17.32
C GLN A 188 -3.82 -24.89 16.94
N GLU A 189 -4.95 -25.60 17.09
CA GLU A 189 -6.26 -25.04 16.75
C GLU A 189 -6.75 -24.07 17.84
N LYS A 190 -7.59 -23.12 17.44
CA LYS A 190 -8.22 -22.19 18.40
C LYS A 190 -9.38 -22.88 19.09
N ALA A 191 -9.27 -23.03 20.41
CA ALA A 191 -10.40 -23.44 21.25
C ALA A 191 -11.26 -22.23 21.63
N ASN A 192 -12.59 -22.38 21.58
CA ASN A 192 -13.55 -21.33 21.96
C ASN A 192 -13.81 -21.27 23.48
N GLU A 193 -13.38 -22.29 24.23
CA GLU A 193 -13.55 -22.37 25.68
C GLU A 193 -12.19 -22.61 26.34
N MET A 194 -11.83 -21.77 27.30
CA MET A 194 -10.68 -21.99 28.18
C MET A 194 -11.17 -22.53 29.53
N PRO A 195 -10.79 -23.75 29.92
CA PRO A 195 -11.16 -24.29 31.23
C PRO A 195 -10.48 -23.50 32.35
N LYS A 196 -11.10 -23.45 33.54
CA LYS A 196 -10.48 -22.86 34.73
C LYS A 196 -9.29 -23.73 35.14
N LEU A 197 -8.08 -23.22 34.94
CA LEU A 197 -6.83 -23.91 35.25
C LEU A 197 -6.63 -24.03 36.77
N PRO A 198 -6.41 -25.24 37.31
CA PRO A 198 -5.95 -25.44 38.68
C PRO A 198 -4.62 -24.73 38.92
N GLN A 199 -4.36 -24.32 40.17
CA GLN A 199 -3.13 -23.63 40.55
C GLN A 199 -1.87 -24.46 40.26
N GLU A 200 -2.00 -25.78 40.32
CA GLU A 200 -0.94 -26.74 40.01
C GLU A 200 -0.51 -26.75 38.53
N LEU A 201 -1.41 -26.34 37.61
CA LEU A 201 -1.12 -26.25 36.17
C LEU A 201 -0.80 -24.82 35.73
N SER A 202 -1.24 -23.81 36.48
CA SER A 202 -0.97 -22.41 36.14
C SER A 202 0.48 -22.00 36.39
N GLY A 203 1.15 -22.60 37.38
CA GLY A 203 2.58 -22.36 37.66
C GLY A 203 3.49 -22.76 36.48
N PRO A 204 3.47 -24.03 36.05
CA PRO A 204 4.28 -24.50 34.92
C PRO A 204 3.94 -23.77 33.60
N LEU A 205 2.66 -23.49 33.35
CA LEU A 205 2.24 -22.74 32.17
C LEU A 205 2.81 -21.31 32.15
N ARG A 206 2.89 -20.65 33.31
CA ARG A 206 3.47 -19.31 33.43
C ARG A 206 4.99 -19.28 33.24
N LEU A 207 5.69 -20.38 33.51
CA LEU A 207 7.13 -20.48 33.28
C LEU A 207 7.47 -20.64 31.78
N MET A 208 6.53 -21.15 30.99
CA MET A 208 6.67 -21.29 29.54
C MET A 208 6.41 -19.97 28.78
N GLN A 209 5.56 -19.08 29.33
CA GLN A 209 5.14 -17.82 28.72
C GLN A 209 6.12 -16.67 28.96
#